data_AF-A0A7J3Q929-F1
#
_entry.id   AF-A0A7J3Q929-F1
#
_cell.length_a   1.000
_cell.length_b   1.000
_cell.length_c   1.000
_cell.angle_alpha   90.00
_cell.angle_beta   90.00
_cell.angle_gamma   90.00
#
_symmetry.space_group_name_H-M   'P 1'
#
loop_
_entity.id
_entity.type
_entity.pdbx_description
1 polymer ?
#
loop_
_entity_poly.entity_id
_entity_poly.type
_entity_poly.pdbx_seq_one_letter_code
_entity_poly.pdbx_strand_id
1 'polypeptide(L)'
;MITGNIRANLWALKHHNDIVKETVLATLEEIENVITNKRFGVLRDVSEAYVLASKFEDLVYRHPYFRKKHINILSAIIDRCGEAYSKSNYNLLYISENVLSEWVNSFKIDPAHLNHYLDPLFVFGILQRSDQPNYVYRITDEFFRLMGPVALALVRSTTLEEFPQMMSIVSGLASIYVVGVGTRRSVSVPTIPRFLRASMAYTLAGLDGHTMKIDSILKIHRVNDVDSYFVRDRGLPVELWRSIRTQAFSFMVRNKIIERGMSDGYELSSVWVRIHEEGVKRYVRRLLKYRRMI
;
A
#
# COMPACT_ATOMS: atom_id res chain seq x y z
N MET A 1 7.11 -41.57 1.96
CA MET A 1 7.30 -40.13 2.28
C MET A 1 5.97 -39.56 2.70
N ILE A 2 5.78 -39.32 4.01
CA ILE A 2 4.57 -38.69 4.53
C ILE A 2 4.72 -37.19 4.25
N THR A 3 4.13 -36.71 3.17
CA THR A 3 3.88 -35.28 2.98
C THR A 3 2.86 -34.87 4.03
N GLY A 4 3.33 -34.56 5.23
CA GLY A 4 2.48 -33.98 6.27
C GLY A 4 1.80 -32.74 5.69
N ASN A 5 0.48 -32.79 5.55
CA ASN A 5 -0.32 -31.61 5.23
C ASN A 5 -0.15 -30.61 6.38
N ILE A 6 0.84 -29.73 6.27
CA ILE A 6 1.05 -28.64 7.22
C ILE A 6 -0.13 -27.70 7.04
N ARG A 7 -1.07 -27.78 7.99
CA ARG A 7 -2.26 -26.91 8.09
C ARG A 7 -1.86 -25.44 8.14
N ALA A 8 -2.80 -24.56 7.83
CA ALA A 8 -2.59 -23.13 8.00
C ALA A 8 -2.23 -22.79 9.45
N ASN A 9 -1.36 -21.78 9.61
CA ASN A 9 -0.93 -21.32 10.93
C ASN A 9 -2.08 -20.58 11.65
N LEU A 10 -2.76 -21.27 12.57
CA LEU A 10 -3.88 -20.71 13.32
C LEU A 10 -3.51 -19.51 14.19
N TRP A 11 -2.28 -19.46 14.72
CA TRP A 11 -1.82 -18.29 15.47
C TRP A 11 -1.76 -17.06 14.56
N ALA A 12 -1.20 -17.21 13.36
CA ALA A 12 -1.14 -16.13 12.38
C ALA A 12 -2.55 -15.66 11.99
N LEU A 13 -3.50 -16.59 11.77
CA LEU A 13 -4.90 -16.26 11.47
C LEU A 13 -5.63 -15.59 12.63
N LYS A 14 -5.34 -15.98 13.88
CA LYS A 14 -5.90 -15.33 15.07
C LYS A 14 -5.41 -13.89 15.21
N HIS A 15 -4.14 -13.65 14.92
CA HIS A 15 -3.48 -12.36 15.09
C HIS A 15 -3.37 -11.53 13.80
N HIS A 16 -3.96 -11.99 12.69
CA HIS A 16 -3.75 -11.41 11.35
C HIS A 16 -4.05 -9.90 11.30
N ASN A 17 -5.07 -9.41 12.01
CA ASN A 17 -5.41 -7.99 11.97
C ASN A 17 -4.28 -7.09 12.47
N ASP A 18 -3.54 -7.52 13.48
CA ASP A 18 -2.42 -6.74 14.02
C ASP A 18 -1.17 -6.94 13.18
N ILE A 19 -0.91 -8.17 12.74
CA ILE A 19 0.22 -8.47 11.84
C ILE A 19 0.07 -7.67 10.55
N VAL A 20 -1.13 -7.59 9.97
CA VAL A 20 -1.42 -6.80 8.77
C VAL A 20 -1.11 -5.32 8.96
N LYS A 21 -1.45 -4.74 10.12
CA LYS A 21 -1.08 -3.35 10.43
C LYS A 21 0.44 -3.18 10.44
N GLU A 22 1.15 -4.06 11.14
CA GLU A 22 2.61 -4.04 11.19
C GLU A 22 3.25 -4.25 9.81
N THR A 23 2.70 -5.13 8.97
CA THR A 23 3.15 -5.34 7.59
C THR A 23 2.94 -4.10 6.72
N VAL A 24 1.79 -3.43 6.82
CA VAL A 24 1.52 -2.19 6.08
C VAL A 24 2.50 -1.09 6.50
N LEU A 25 2.73 -0.92 7.80
CA LEU A 25 3.69 0.06 8.32
C LEU A 25 5.13 -0.27 7.89
N ALA A 26 5.52 -1.55 7.98
CA ALA A 26 6.82 -2.02 7.51
C ALA A 26 7.00 -1.76 6.02
N THR A 27 5.97 -2.05 5.20
CA THR A 27 6.00 -1.77 3.76
C THR A 27 6.29 -0.30 3.49
N LEU A 28 5.53 0.61 4.11
CA LEU A 28 5.71 2.04 3.90
C LEU A 28 7.11 2.49 4.32
N GLU A 29 7.55 2.11 5.52
CA GLU A 29 8.86 2.52 6.06
C GLU A 29 10.04 1.97 5.25
N GLU A 30 10.00 0.71 4.82
CA GLU A 30 11.06 0.13 3.99
C GLU A 30 11.16 0.82 2.63
N ILE A 31 10.02 1.11 2.01
CA ILE A 31 9.96 1.86 0.75
C ILE A 31 10.51 3.29 0.94
N GLU A 32 10.08 4.00 1.98
CA GLU A 32 10.58 5.35 2.32
C GLU A 32 12.10 5.34 2.55
N ASN A 33 12.60 4.38 3.33
CA ASN A 33 14.02 4.25 3.64
C ASN A 33 14.87 3.99 2.38
N VAL A 34 14.41 3.12 1.50
CA VAL A 34 15.14 2.79 0.28
C VAL A 34 15.09 3.91 -0.74
N ILE A 35 13.92 4.48 -1.00
CA ILE A 35 13.75 5.51 -2.04
C ILE A 35 14.44 6.81 -1.61
N THR A 36 14.14 7.29 -0.40
CA THR A 36 14.58 8.60 0.09
C THR A 36 15.97 8.56 0.74
N ASN A 37 16.25 7.57 1.59
CA ASN A 37 17.47 7.55 2.41
C ASN A 37 18.57 6.62 1.86
N LYS A 38 18.28 5.84 0.81
CA LYS A 38 19.17 4.77 0.30
C LYS A 38 19.64 3.82 1.41
N ARG A 39 18.77 3.58 2.40
CA ARG A 39 19.01 2.65 3.51
C ARG A 39 18.30 1.35 3.22
N PHE A 40 19.05 0.27 3.16
CA PHE A 40 18.57 -1.06 2.79
C PHE A 40 18.32 -1.90 4.04
N GLY A 41 17.25 -2.69 4.00
CA GLY A 41 16.79 -3.52 5.10
C GLY A 41 16.26 -4.84 4.56
N VAL A 42 14.93 -4.99 4.55
CA VAL A 42 14.25 -6.13 3.90
C VAL A 42 14.36 -6.03 2.38
N LEU A 43 14.33 -4.80 1.88
CA LEU A 43 14.51 -4.45 0.48
C LEU A 43 15.99 -4.18 0.19
N ARG A 44 16.49 -4.72 -0.92
CA ARG A 44 17.93 -4.70 -1.28
C ARG A 44 18.33 -3.47 -2.07
N ASP A 45 17.40 -2.92 -2.84
CA ASP A 45 17.62 -1.79 -3.72
C ASP A 45 16.31 -1.07 -4.08
N VAL A 46 16.43 0.02 -4.82
CA VAL A 46 15.30 0.84 -5.30
C VAL A 46 14.38 0.06 -6.23
N SER A 47 14.92 -0.87 -7.03
CA SER A 47 14.13 -1.69 -7.94
C SER A 47 13.17 -2.58 -7.16
N GLU A 48 13.65 -3.24 -6.11
CA GLU A 48 12.78 -4.03 -5.23
C GLU A 48 11.73 -3.18 -4.51
N ALA A 49 12.05 -1.94 -4.11
CA ALA A 49 11.07 -1.03 -3.54
C ALA A 49 9.97 -0.68 -4.55
N TYR A 50 10.31 -0.45 -5.81
CA TYR A 50 9.34 -0.22 -6.88
C TYR A 50 8.52 -1.48 -7.21
N VAL A 51 9.14 -2.65 -7.25
CA VAL A 51 8.41 -3.92 -7.42
C VAL A 51 7.44 -4.12 -6.25
N LEU A 52 7.84 -3.87 -5.00
CA LEU A 52 6.94 -3.96 -3.86
C LEU A 52 5.81 -2.93 -3.92
N ALA A 53 6.11 -1.68 -4.28
CA ALA A 53 5.09 -0.65 -4.43
C ALA A 53 4.04 -1.02 -5.48
N SER A 54 4.47 -1.56 -6.64
CA SER A 54 3.56 -2.02 -7.71
C SER A 54 2.55 -3.07 -7.24
N LYS A 55 2.83 -3.78 -6.13
CA LYS A 55 1.89 -4.75 -5.55
C LYS A 55 0.62 -4.10 -4.95
N PHE A 56 0.62 -2.77 -4.81
CA PHE A 56 -0.48 -1.99 -4.23
C PHE A 56 -1.18 -1.09 -5.26
N GLU A 57 -0.99 -1.35 -6.55
CA GLU A 57 -1.65 -0.60 -7.63
C GLU A 57 -3.16 -0.50 -7.38
N ASP A 58 -3.68 0.70 -7.64
CA ASP A 58 -5.10 1.06 -7.61
C ASP A 58 -5.80 0.97 -6.26
N LEU A 59 -5.07 0.70 -5.18
CA LEU A 59 -5.71 0.53 -3.88
C LEU A 59 -6.25 1.86 -3.31
N VAL A 60 -5.63 2.99 -3.67
CA VAL A 60 -6.14 4.33 -3.34
C VAL A 60 -7.53 4.61 -3.93
N TYR A 61 -7.86 4.09 -5.11
CA TYR A 61 -9.18 4.27 -5.74
C TYR A 61 -10.31 3.54 -4.99
N ARG A 62 -9.94 2.59 -4.13
CA ARG A 62 -10.86 1.84 -3.27
C ARG A 62 -10.88 2.40 -1.84
N HIS A 63 -10.12 3.46 -1.57
CA HIS A 63 -10.08 4.09 -0.26
C HIS A 63 -11.27 5.04 -0.07
N PRO A 64 -11.96 5.02 1.09
CA PRO A 64 -13.22 5.77 1.25
C PRO A 64 -13.10 7.29 1.08
N TYR A 65 -11.93 7.85 1.39
CA TYR A 65 -11.65 9.28 1.22
C TYR A 65 -11.35 9.68 -0.23
N PHE A 66 -10.90 8.75 -1.08
CA PHE A 66 -10.41 9.07 -2.40
C PHE A 66 -11.40 8.63 -3.47
N ARG A 67 -12.29 9.55 -3.83
CA ARG A 67 -13.17 9.43 -5.01
C ARG A 67 -12.53 10.06 -6.25
N LYS A 68 -13.16 9.91 -7.41
CA LYS A 68 -12.67 10.41 -8.72
C LYS A 68 -12.04 11.81 -8.67
N LYS A 69 -12.72 12.81 -8.09
CA LYS A 69 -12.19 14.18 -8.01
C LYS A 69 -10.96 14.33 -7.10
N HIS A 70 -10.93 13.61 -5.97
CA HIS A 70 -9.75 13.54 -5.10
C HIS A 70 -8.56 12.94 -5.83
N ILE A 71 -8.80 11.87 -6.60
CA ILE A 71 -7.76 11.22 -7.40
C ILE A 71 -7.23 12.17 -8.47
N ASN A 72 -8.09 12.92 -9.17
CA ASN A 72 -7.63 13.90 -10.16
C ASN A 72 -6.69 14.95 -9.54
N ILE A 73 -7.02 15.46 -8.36
CA ILE A 73 -6.15 16.40 -7.63
C ILE A 73 -4.85 15.71 -7.21
N LEU A 74 -4.93 14.49 -6.67
CA LEU A 74 -3.74 13.72 -6.30
C LEU A 74 -2.83 13.46 -7.51
N SER A 75 -3.38 13.12 -8.66
CA SER A 75 -2.61 12.96 -9.91
C SER A 75 -1.94 14.26 -10.33
N ALA A 76 -2.62 15.40 -10.23
CA ALA A 76 -2.02 16.72 -10.52
C ALA A 76 -0.90 17.07 -9.53
N ILE A 77 -1.02 16.67 -8.26
CA ILE A 77 0.02 16.82 -7.24
C ILE A 77 1.24 15.94 -7.57
N ILE A 78 1.01 14.68 -7.94
CA ILE A 78 2.07 13.74 -8.32
C ILE A 78 2.81 14.25 -9.56
N ASP A 79 2.09 14.73 -10.56
CA ASP A 79 2.66 15.35 -11.77
C ASP A 79 3.56 16.54 -11.41
N ARG A 80 3.10 17.44 -10.54
CA ARG A 80 3.92 18.53 -9.98
C ARG A 80 5.16 18.05 -9.25
N CYS A 81 5.09 16.95 -8.50
CA CYS A 81 6.28 16.33 -7.90
C CYS A 81 7.26 15.89 -8.98
N GLY A 82 6.79 15.26 -10.06
CA GLY A 82 7.61 14.86 -11.20
C GLY A 82 8.28 16.05 -11.88
N GLU A 83 7.53 17.12 -12.14
CA GLU A 83 8.07 18.36 -12.73
C GLU A 83 9.11 19.03 -11.83
N ALA A 84 8.80 19.19 -10.55
CA ALA A 84 9.69 19.79 -9.56
C ALA A 84 11.01 19.03 -9.47
N TYR A 85 10.93 17.69 -9.47
CA TYR A 85 12.10 16.81 -9.45
C TYR A 85 12.90 16.91 -10.75
N SER A 86 12.23 16.86 -11.91
CA SER A 86 12.88 16.94 -13.23
C SER A 86 13.63 18.26 -13.43
N LYS A 87 13.01 19.38 -13.06
CA LYS A 87 13.52 20.74 -13.27
C LYS A 87 14.41 21.21 -12.11
N SER A 88 14.55 20.43 -11.04
CA SER A 88 15.17 20.86 -9.78
C SER A 88 14.61 22.19 -9.24
N ASN A 89 13.32 22.44 -9.48
CA ASN A 89 12.64 23.68 -9.11
C ASN A 89 11.58 23.40 -8.05
N TYR A 90 11.95 23.57 -6.78
CA TYR A 90 11.08 23.29 -5.64
C TYR A 90 9.96 24.31 -5.44
N ASN A 91 9.97 25.45 -6.16
CA ASN A 91 8.83 26.38 -6.14
C ASN A 91 7.58 25.75 -6.76
N LEU A 92 7.73 24.73 -7.63
CA LEU A 92 6.61 24.00 -8.22
C LEU A 92 5.81 23.17 -7.20
N LEU A 93 6.36 22.96 -6.00
CA LEU A 93 5.67 22.29 -4.89
C LEU A 93 4.64 23.20 -4.20
N TYR A 94 4.67 24.50 -4.47
CA TYR A 94 3.72 25.46 -3.93
C TYR A 94 2.51 25.63 -4.85
N ILE A 95 1.33 25.80 -4.25
CA ILE A 95 0.04 25.84 -4.91
C ILE A 95 -0.60 27.20 -4.62
N SER A 96 -0.76 28.02 -5.67
CA SER A 96 -1.39 29.34 -5.60
C SER A 96 -2.90 29.27 -5.85
N GLU A 97 -3.62 30.35 -5.55
CA GLU A 97 -5.06 30.50 -5.86
C GLU A 97 -5.38 30.24 -7.33
N ASN A 98 -4.49 30.64 -8.25
CA ASN A 98 -4.66 30.41 -9.69
C ASN A 98 -4.66 28.92 -10.02
N VAL A 99 -3.78 28.14 -9.39
CA VAL A 99 -3.73 26.68 -9.57
C VAL A 99 -4.98 26.02 -9.01
N LEU A 100 -5.45 26.47 -7.84
CA LEU A 100 -6.71 25.98 -7.26
C LEU A 100 -7.90 26.27 -8.18
N SER A 101 -7.95 27.47 -8.76
CA SER A 101 -8.99 27.87 -9.73
C SER A 101 -8.94 27.00 -11.00
N GLU A 102 -7.74 26.66 -11.47
CA GLU A 102 -7.56 25.74 -12.59
C GLU A 102 -8.09 24.34 -12.26
N TRP A 103 -7.77 23.80 -11.08
CA TRP A 103 -8.32 22.50 -10.64
C TRP A 103 -9.83 22.52 -10.52
N VAL A 104 -10.40 23.61 -10.00
CA VAL A 104 -11.85 23.81 -9.91
C VAL A 104 -12.50 23.69 -11.29
N ASN A 105 -11.97 24.41 -12.27
CA ASN A 105 -12.48 24.41 -13.65
C ASN A 105 -12.25 23.07 -14.35
N SER A 106 -11.01 22.58 -14.37
CA SER A 106 -10.60 21.38 -15.10
C SER A 106 -11.23 20.10 -14.55
N PHE A 107 -11.40 20.00 -13.23
CA PHE A 107 -11.98 18.82 -12.59
C PHE A 107 -13.47 18.97 -12.26
N LYS A 108 -14.09 20.07 -12.71
CA LYS A 108 -15.53 20.36 -12.51
C LYS A 108 -15.91 20.25 -11.04
N ILE A 109 -15.11 20.87 -10.17
CA ILE A 109 -15.38 20.98 -8.74
C ILE A 109 -16.20 22.25 -8.51
N ASP A 110 -17.23 22.17 -7.68
CA ASP A 110 -17.91 23.37 -7.19
C ASP A 110 -16.94 24.11 -6.25
N PRO A 111 -16.63 25.41 -6.49
CA PRO A 111 -15.73 26.19 -5.64
C PRO A 111 -16.06 26.09 -4.14
N ALA A 112 -17.35 26.07 -3.78
CA ALA A 112 -17.79 25.97 -2.38
C ALA A 112 -17.40 24.65 -1.72
N HIS A 113 -17.16 23.61 -2.54
CA HIS A 113 -16.83 22.27 -2.10
C HIS A 113 -15.35 21.91 -2.31
N LEU A 114 -14.49 22.83 -2.77
CA LEU A 114 -13.08 22.53 -3.02
C LEU A 114 -12.38 21.95 -1.78
N ASN A 115 -12.60 22.53 -0.62
CA ASN A 115 -11.98 22.09 0.63
C ASN A 115 -12.33 20.63 0.96
N HIS A 116 -13.57 20.18 0.69
CA HIS A 116 -13.95 18.77 0.88
C HIS A 116 -13.02 17.80 0.11
N TYR A 117 -12.55 18.20 -1.07
CA TYR A 117 -11.63 17.39 -1.87
C TYR A 117 -10.16 17.52 -1.46
N LEU A 118 -9.79 18.61 -0.78
CA LEU A 118 -8.44 18.85 -0.30
C LEU A 118 -8.21 18.28 1.11
N ASP A 119 -9.24 18.22 1.96
CA ASP A 119 -9.16 17.76 3.34
C ASP A 119 -8.46 16.41 3.50
N PRO A 120 -8.75 15.37 2.70
CA PRO A 120 -8.02 14.12 2.78
C PRO A 120 -6.51 14.27 2.56
N LEU A 121 -6.10 15.16 1.65
CA LEU A 121 -4.69 15.38 1.34
C LEU A 121 -3.94 16.00 2.53
N PHE A 122 -4.61 16.80 3.37
CA PHE A 122 -4.04 17.26 4.64
C PHE A 122 -4.00 16.14 5.68
N VAL A 123 -5.09 15.38 5.82
CA VAL A 123 -5.19 14.25 6.76
C VAL A 123 -4.06 13.22 6.54
N PHE A 124 -3.74 12.93 5.28
CA PHE A 124 -2.67 12.01 4.91
C PHE A 124 -1.29 12.68 4.80
N GLY A 125 -1.15 13.98 5.08
CA GLY A 125 0.14 14.66 5.04
C GLY A 125 0.73 14.82 3.64
N ILE A 126 -0.11 14.84 2.61
CA ILE A 126 0.28 15.10 1.22
C ILE A 126 0.38 16.61 0.98
N LEU A 127 -0.56 17.38 1.54
CA LEU A 127 -0.57 18.84 1.53
C LEU A 127 -0.42 19.41 2.94
N GLN A 128 0.12 20.63 3.00
CA GLN A 128 0.15 21.49 4.17
C GLN A 128 -0.14 22.95 3.77
N ARG A 129 -0.41 23.81 4.76
CA ARG A 129 -0.50 25.26 4.52
C ARG A 129 0.85 25.80 4.05
N SER A 130 0.82 26.72 3.10
CA SER A 130 2.02 27.41 2.62
C SER A 130 2.62 28.29 3.72
N ASP A 131 3.94 28.32 3.77
CA ASP A 131 4.77 29.27 4.52
C ASP A 131 5.17 30.51 3.69
N GLN A 132 4.78 30.56 2.42
CA GLN A 132 5.02 31.68 1.51
C GLN A 132 3.73 32.48 1.21
N PRO A 133 3.82 33.83 1.12
CA PRO A 133 2.64 34.71 1.04
C PRO A 133 1.86 34.60 -0.28
N ASN A 134 2.49 34.19 -1.38
CA ASN A 134 1.85 34.11 -2.70
C ASN A 134 1.18 32.75 -2.98
N TYR A 135 1.20 31.85 -1.99
CA TYR A 135 0.73 30.48 -2.15
C TYR A 135 -0.19 30.11 -1.01
N VAL A 136 -1.18 29.27 -1.29
CA VAL A 136 -2.18 28.83 -0.31
C VAL A 136 -1.72 27.56 0.38
N TYR A 137 -1.19 26.63 -0.42
CA TYR A 137 -0.77 25.31 0.03
C TYR A 137 0.61 24.93 -0.50
N ARG A 138 1.20 23.92 0.11
CA ARG A 138 2.48 23.32 -0.30
C ARG A 138 2.39 21.81 -0.21
N ILE A 139 2.97 21.10 -1.17
CA ILE A 139 3.18 19.65 -1.10
C ILE A 139 4.25 19.38 -0.04
N THR A 140 4.02 18.42 0.86
CA THR A 140 4.96 18.15 1.96
C THR A 140 6.29 17.56 1.44
N ASP A 141 7.38 17.86 2.14
CA ASP A 141 8.70 17.31 1.80
C ASP A 141 8.75 15.78 1.93
N GLU A 142 7.99 15.21 2.86
CA GLU A 142 7.85 13.76 3.03
C GLU A 142 7.24 13.13 1.79
N PHE A 143 6.10 13.64 1.32
CA PHE A 143 5.45 13.10 0.13
C PHE A 143 6.29 13.35 -1.13
N PHE A 144 6.88 14.54 -1.28
CA PHE A 144 7.71 14.87 -2.43
C PHE A 144 8.97 13.99 -2.54
N ARG A 145 9.68 13.74 -1.43
CA ARG A 145 10.88 12.88 -1.44
C ARG A 145 10.59 11.43 -1.81
N LEU A 146 9.39 10.95 -1.51
CA LEU A 146 8.93 9.63 -1.89
C LEU A 146 8.50 9.58 -3.37
N MET A 147 7.70 10.57 -3.80
CA MET A 147 7.01 10.54 -5.08
C MET A 147 7.78 11.18 -6.24
N GLY A 148 8.53 12.24 -6.00
CA GLY A 148 9.26 12.99 -7.03
C GLY A 148 10.15 12.12 -7.94
N PRO A 149 11.01 11.25 -7.41
CA PRO A 149 11.89 10.40 -8.22
C PRO A 149 11.15 9.49 -9.20
N VAL A 150 10.01 8.91 -8.78
CA VAL A 150 9.22 8.00 -9.62
C VAL A 150 8.31 8.77 -10.58
N ALA A 151 7.76 9.91 -10.14
CA ALA A 151 6.86 10.74 -10.93
C ALA A 151 7.57 11.41 -12.11
N LEU A 152 8.90 11.38 -12.13
CA LEU A 152 9.71 11.76 -13.28
C LEU A 152 9.29 11.05 -14.58
N ALA A 153 8.80 9.81 -14.49
CA ALA A 153 8.31 9.06 -15.65
C ALA A 153 7.03 9.63 -16.27
N LEU A 154 6.28 10.48 -15.55
CA LEU A 154 5.09 11.15 -16.08
C LEU A 154 5.45 12.34 -16.98
N VAL A 155 6.62 12.95 -16.74
CA VAL A 155 7.03 14.21 -17.36
C VAL A 155 8.16 14.04 -18.38
N ARG A 156 8.78 12.85 -18.45
CA ARG A 156 9.81 12.50 -19.43
C ARG A 156 9.28 11.48 -20.43
N SER A 157 9.80 11.56 -21.66
CA SER A 157 9.58 10.53 -22.68
C SER A 157 10.03 9.18 -22.15
N THR A 158 9.06 8.32 -21.87
CA THR A 158 9.24 6.94 -21.44
C THR A 158 8.80 6.04 -22.58
N THR A 159 9.41 4.87 -22.76
CA THR A 159 8.96 3.94 -23.81
C THR A 159 7.53 3.45 -23.52
N LEU A 160 6.80 3.02 -24.56
CA LEU A 160 5.45 2.45 -24.40
C LEU A 160 5.45 1.17 -23.54
N GLU A 161 6.59 0.48 -23.44
CA GLU A 161 6.75 -0.73 -22.65
C GLU A 161 6.99 -0.41 -21.16
N GLU A 162 7.76 0.64 -20.86
CA GLU A 162 8.08 1.06 -19.49
C GLU A 162 6.95 1.87 -18.84
N PHE A 163 6.19 2.62 -19.64
CA PHE A 163 5.17 3.54 -19.12
C PHE A 163 4.11 2.84 -18.23
N PRO A 164 3.50 1.71 -18.63
CA PRO A 164 2.55 1.00 -17.77
C PRO A 164 3.16 0.53 -16.45
N GLN A 165 4.43 0.10 -16.46
CA GLN A 165 5.13 -0.31 -15.25
C GLN A 165 5.34 0.88 -14.30
N MET A 166 5.77 2.02 -14.82
CA MET A 166 5.94 3.23 -14.02
C MET A 166 4.62 3.74 -13.45
N MET A 167 3.54 3.70 -14.23
CA MET A 167 2.20 4.04 -13.74
C MET A 167 1.74 3.12 -12.60
N SER A 168 2.01 1.82 -12.71
CA SER A 168 1.74 0.85 -11.65
C SER A 168 2.51 1.17 -10.37
N ILE A 169 3.80 1.54 -10.49
CA ILE A 169 4.63 1.93 -9.35
C ILE A 169 4.12 3.24 -8.71
N VAL A 170 3.81 4.27 -9.50
CA VAL A 170 3.27 5.56 -9.00
C VAL A 170 1.95 5.34 -8.28
N SER A 171 1.01 4.61 -8.90
CA SER A 171 -0.30 4.27 -8.31
C SER A 171 -0.12 3.47 -7.02
N GLY A 172 0.80 2.50 -7.02
CA GLY A 172 1.13 1.68 -5.87
C GLY A 172 1.75 2.46 -4.71
N LEU A 173 2.69 3.37 -4.99
CA LEU A 173 3.33 4.24 -4.01
C LEU A 173 2.32 5.19 -3.35
N ALA A 174 1.46 5.84 -4.15
CA ALA A 174 0.41 6.69 -3.63
C ALA A 174 -0.55 5.89 -2.73
N SER A 175 -0.87 4.67 -3.14
CA SER A 175 -1.77 3.78 -2.40
C SER A 175 -1.20 3.31 -1.06
N ILE A 176 0.04 2.82 -1.04
CA ILE A 176 0.66 2.39 0.21
C ILE A 176 0.96 3.57 1.14
N TYR A 177 1.27 4.75 0.59
CA TYR A 177 1.40 5.97 1.39
C TYR A 177 0.10 6.31 2.12
N VAL A 178 -1.03 6.39 1.41
CA VAL A 178 -2.34 6.69 2.01
C VAL A 178 -2.71 5.65 3.08
N VAL A 179 -2.57 4.36 2.77
CA VAL A 179 -2.93 3.29 3.71
C VAL A 179 -1.99 3.19 4.90
N GLY A 180 -0.69 3.36 4.67
CA GLY A 180 0.35 3.34 5.70
C GLY A 180 0.23 4.53 6.64
N VAL A 181 0.15 5.76 6.10
CA VAL A 181 -0.04 6.97 6.90
C VAL A 181 -1.37 6.94 7.64
N GLY A 182 -2.45 6.52 6.99
CA GLY A 182 -3.74 6.34 7.64
C GLY A 182 -3.66 5.38 8.82
N THR A 183 -2.97 4.26 8.65
CA THR A 183 -2.75 3.26 9.71
C THR A 183 -1.88 3.82 10.84
N ARG A 184 -0.82 4.55 10.51
CA ARG A 184 0.11 5.21 11.47
C ARG A 184 -0.61 6.26 12.31
N ARG A 185 -1.48 7.07 11.68
CA ARG A 185 -2.23 8.16 12.32
C ARG A 185 -3.55 7.73 12.95
N SER A 186 -3.92 6.45 12.84
CA SER A 186 -5.18 5.90 13.37
C SER A 186 -6.42 6.70 12.95
N VAL A 187 -6.52 7.03 11.65
CA VAL A 187 -7.71 7.73 11.12
C VAL A 187 -8.98 6.90 11.34
N SER A 188 -10.12 7.56 11.56
CA SER A 188 -11.38 6.93 12.03
C SER A 188 -11.99 5.91 11.07
N VAL A 189 -11.64 5.95 9.79
CA VAL A 189 -12.14 5.05 8.75
C VAL A 189 -11.22 3.83 8.59
N PRO A 190 -11.72 2.62 8.28
CA PRO A 190 -10.85 1.47 8.03
C PRO A 190 -9.84 1.73 6.91
N THR A 191 -8.58 1.92 7.29
CA THR A 191 -7.48 2.29 6.38
C THR A 191 -7.04 1.15 5.47
N ILE A 192 -7.08 -0.07 5.99
CA ILE A 192 -6.68 -1.28 5.27
C ILE A 192 -7.94 -2.01 4.77
N PRO A 193 -8.20 -2.02 3.44
CA PRO A 193 -9.39 -2.65 2.86
C PRO A 193 -9.51 -4.14 3.21
N ARG A 194 -10.76 -4.64 3.31
CA ARG A 194 -11.02 -6.05 3.67
C ARG A 194 -10.37 -7.05 2.72
N PHE A 195 -10.40 -6.78 1.41
CA PHE A 195 -9.75 -7.66 0.43
C PHE A 195 -8.23 -7.71 0.61
N LEU A 196 -7.59 -6.58 0.95
CA LEU A 196 -6.15 -6.54 1.23
C LEU A 196 -5.84 -7.35 2.50
N ARG A 197 -6.63 -7.19 3.56
CA ARG A 197 -6.49 -8.02 4.78
C ARG A 197 -6.60 -9.51 4.47
N ALA A 198 -7.56 -9.90 3.62
CA ALA A 198 -7.72 -11.28 3.20
C ALA A 198 -6.51 -11.78 2.39
N SER A 199 -6.02 -11.01 1.41
CA SER A 199 -4.79 -11.35 0.66
C SER A 199 -3.58 -11.59 1.58
N MET A 200 -3.41 -10.72 2.58
CA MET A 200 -2.35 -10.86 3.58
C MET A 200 -2.60 -12.05 4.51
N ALA A 201 -3.85 -12.36 4.90
CA ALA A 201 -4.18 -13.53 5.69
C ALA A 201 -3.86 -14.85 4.95
N TYR A 202 -4.16 -14.94 3.66
CA TYR A 202 -3.74 -16.08 2.83
C TYR A 202 -2.22 -16.21 2.77
N THR A 203 -1.49 -15.10 2.64
CA THR A 203 -0.03 -15.10 2.69
C THR A 203 0.48 -15.64 4.04
N LEU A 204 -0.09 -15.17 5.15
CA LEU A 204 0.27 -15.59 6.50
C LEU A 204 -0.10 -17.04 6.84
N ALA A 205 -0.99 -17.66 6.07
CA ALA A 205 -1.34 -19.07 6.28
C ALA A 205 -0.14 -20.00 6.09
N GLY A 206 0.86 -19.59 5.30
CA GLY A 206 2.12 -20.29 5.10
C GLY A 206 3.19 -20.04 6.17
N LEU A 207 2.89 -19.29 7.24
CA LEU A 207 3.86 -18.97 8.29
C LEU A 207 4.30 -20.22 9.07
N ASP A 208 5.60 -20.48 9.08
CA ASP A 208 6.22 -21.46 9.95
C ASP A 208 6.40 -20.89 11.36
N GLY A 209 5.84 -21.58 12.36
CA GLY A 209 5.81 -21.13 13.74
C GLY A 209 7.16 -21.07 14.46
N HIS A 210 8.19 -21.73 13.92
CA HIS A 210 9.52 -21.82 14.55
C HIS A 210 10.50 -20.83 13.93
N THR A 211 10.45 -20.68 12.62
CA THR A 211 11.40 -19.87 11.84
C THR A 211 10.87 -18.47 11.52
N MET A 212 9.57 -18.22 11.70
CA MET A 212 8.86 -17.02 11.23
C MET A 212 9.00 -16.78 9.73
N LYS A 213 9.40 -17.81 8.97
CA LYS A 213 9.42 -17.76 7.51
C LYS A 213 8.07 -18.12 6.96
N ILE A 214 7.72 -17.55 5.82
CA ILE A 214 6.48 -17.88 5.11
C ILE A 214 6.85 -18.74 3.90
N ASP A 215 6.19 -19.89 3.78
CA ASP A 215 6.27 -20.71 2.57
C ASP A 215 5.81 -19.89 1.36
N SER A 216 6.69 -19.74 0.36
CA SER A 216 6.41 -18.98 -0.84
C SER A 216 5.33 -19.62 -1.71
N ILE A 217 4.95 -20.88 -1.43
CA ILE A 217 3.83 -21.53 -2.09
C ILE A 217 2.57 -21.45 -1.21
N LEU A 218 1.58 -20.69 -1.69
CA LEU A 218 0.21 -20.71 -1.16
C LEU A 218 -0.50 -21.99 -1.64
N LYS A 219 -0.35 -23.05 -0.85
CA LYS A 219 -0.96 -24.35 -1.13
C LYS A 219 -2.48 -24.31 -1.02
N ILE A 220 -3.17 -25.05 -1.90
CA ILE A 220 -4.64 -25.06 -1.96
C ILE A 220 -5.28 -25.48 -0.62
N HIS A 221 -4.72 -26.45 0.09
CA HIS A 221 -5.26 -26.86 1.38
C HIS A 221 -5.20 -25.74 2.43
N ARG A 222 -4.16 -24.87 2.38
CA ARG A 222 -4.08 -23.71 3.28
C ARG A 222 -5.12 -22.65 2.93
N VAL A 223 -5.45 -22.48 1.64
CA VAL A 223 -6.55 -21.61 1.21
C VAL A 223 -7.87 -22.10 1.84
N ASN A 224 -8.12 -23.41 1.79
CA ASN A 224 -9.32 -24.02 2.38
C ASN A 224 -9.35 -23.89 3.91
N ASP A 225 -8.20 -23.98 4.58
CA ASP A 225 -8.09 -23.77 6.02
C ASP A 225 -8.43 -22.31 6.40
N VAL A 226 -7.92 -21.33 5.64
CA VAL A 226 -8.28 -19.91 5.84
C VAL A 226 -9.76 -19.67 5.61
N ASP A 227 -10.32 -20.23 4.53
CA ASP A 227 -11.75 -20.12 4.23
C ASP A 227 -12.60 -20.72 5.36
N SER A 228 -12.21 -21.89 5.86
CA SER A 228 -12.89 -22.55 6.98
C SER A 228 -12.80 -21.73 8.26
N TYR A 229 -11.63 -21.18 8.58
CA TYR A 229 -11.46 -20.32 9.76
C TYR A 229 -12.40 -19.10 9.72
N PHE A 230 -12.48 -18.41 8.58
CA PHE A 230 -13.32 -17.21 8.50
C PHE A 230 -14.82 -17.51 8.44
N VAL A 231 -15.23 -18.56 7.73
CA VAL A 231 -16.66 -18.91 7.59
C VAL A 231 -17.18 -19.67 8.81
N ARG A 232 -16.47 -20.70 9.27
CA ARG A 232 -16.93 -21.58 10.35
C ARG A 232 -16.57 -21.04 11.72
N ASP A 233 -15.29 -20.75 11.95
CA ASP A 233 -14.82 -20.40 13.29
C ASP A 233 -15.14 -18.95 13.67
N ARG A 234 -15.10 -18.04 12.69
CA ARG A 234 -15.44 -16.61 12.87
C ARG A 234 -16.88 -16.27 12.50
N GLY A 235 -17.64 -17.22 11.94
CA GLY A 235 -19.06 -17.07 11.63
C GLY A 235 -19.37 -16.03 10.54
N LEU A 236 -18.43 -15.75 9.62
CA LEU A 236 -18.73 -14.84 8.50
C LEU A 236 -19.74 -15.47 7.54
N PRO A 237 -20.75 -14.71 7.07
CA PRO A 237 -21.66 -15.19 6.04
C PRO A 237 -20.91 -15.68 4.80
N VAL A 238 -21.28 -16.87 4.31
CA VAL A 238 -20.60 -17.55 3.20
C VAL A 238 -20.49 -16.65 1.96
N GLU A 239 -21.59 -16.00 1.56
CA GLU A 239 -21.62 -15.12 0.38
C GLU A 239 -20.76 -13.86 0.55
N LEU A 240 -20.71 -13.30 1.77
CA LEU A 240 -19.82 -12.19 2.06
C LEU A 240 -18.35 -12.61 1.93
N TRP A 241 -17.99 -13.78 2.49
CA TRP A 241 -16.64 -14.31 2.38
C TRP A 241 -16.26 -14.61 0.94
N ARG A 242 -17.15 -15.22 0.15
CA ARG A 242 -16.94 -15.47 -1.29
C ARG A 242 -16.61 -14.17 -2.04
N SER A 243 -17.36 -13.09 -1.78
CA SER A 243 -17.08 -11.78 -2.38
C SER A 243 -15.70 -11.23 -1.99
N ILE A 244 -15.35 -11.29 -0.70
CA ILE A 244 -14.04 -10.83 -0.19
C ILE A 244 -12.90 -11.67 -0.78
N ARG A 245 -13.06 -12.99 -0.82
CA ARG A 245 -12.09 -13.94 -1.39
C ARG A 245 -11.85 -13.66 -2.87
N THR A 246 -12.91 -13.51 -3.66
CA THR A 246 -12.78 -13.17 -5.08
C THR A 246 -11.99 -11.87 -5.26
N GLN A 247 -12.35 -10.81 -4.51
CA GLN A 247 -11.61 -9.55 -4.57
C GLN A 247 -10.14 -9.68 -4.16
N ALA A 248 -9.85 -10.50 -3.14
CA ALA A 248 -8.49 -10.74 -2.64
C ALA A 248 -7.64 -11.46 -3.69
N PHE A 249 -8.13 -12.53 -4.30
CA PHE A 249 -7.41 -13.26 -5.33
C PHE A 249 -7.28 -12.45 -6.63
N SER A 250 -8.34 -11.74 -7.05
CA SER A 250 -8.25 -10.81 -8.19
C SER A 250 -7.20 -9.73 -7.95
N PHE A 251 -7.13 -9.17 -6.72
CA PHE A 251 -6.08 -8.23 -6.34
C PHE A 251 -4.69 -8.88 -6.42
N MET A 252 -4.53 -10.08 -5.86
CA MET A 252 -3.23 -10.78 -5.85
C MET A 252 -2.72 -11.12 -7.25
N VAL A 253 -3.61 -11.54 -8.16
CA VAL A 253 -3.24 -11.82 -9.55
C VAL A 253 -2.91 -10.53 -10.31
N ARG A 254 -3.81 -9.53 -10.26
CA ARG A 254 -3.63 -8.26 -10.96
C ARG A 254 -2.31 -7.57 -10.58
N ASN A 255 -1.98 -7.60 -9.29
CA ASN A 255 -0.79 -6.95 -8.75
C ASN A 255 0.45 -7.84 -8.75
N LYS A 256 0.43 -9.00 -9.45
CA LYS A 256 1.55 -9.95 -9.52
C LYS A 256 2.07 -10.36 -8.13
N ILE A 257 1.19 -10.43 -7.13
CA ILE A 257 1.49 -11.02 -5.82
C ILE A 257 1.55 -12.54 -5.98
N ILE A 258 0.65 -13.10 -6.79
CA ILE A 258 0.80 -14.45 -7.33
C ILE A 258 1.60 -14.33 -8.63
N GLU A 259 2.75 -14.97 -8.70
CA GLU A 259 3.66 -14.91 -9.85
C GLU A 259 3.41 -16.06 -10.84
N ARG A 260 3.07 -17.25 -10.34
CA ARG A 260 2.67 -18.41 -11.16
C ARG A 260 1.70 -19.34 -10.45
N GLY A 261 0.92 -20.07 -11.24
CA GLY A 261 0.16 -21.24 -10.77
C GLY A 261 1.06 -22.47 -10.69
N MET A 262 0.89 -23.27 -9.65
CA MET A 262 1.58 -24.54 -9.41
C MET A 262 0.56 -25.67 -9.38
N SER A 263 1.01 -26.92 -9.47
CA SER A 263 0.13 -28.09 -9.42
C SER A 263 -0.63 -28.20 -8.08
N ASP A 264 -0.08 -27.69 -6.98
CA ASP A 264 -0.66 -27.77 -5.63
C ASP A 264 -0.92 -26.39 -4.99
N GLY A 265 -0.83 -25.29 -5.74
CA GLY A 265 -1.00 -23.94 -5.18
C GLY A 265 -0.57 -22.80 -6.10
N TYR A 266 -0.14 -21.70 -5.47
CA TYR A 266 0.31 -20.50 -6.16
C TYR A 266 1.65 -20.04 -5.59
N GLU A 267 2.61 -19.73 -6.47
CA GLU A 267 3.85 -19.09 -6.02
C GLU A 267 3.60 -17.60 -5.76
N LEU A 268 4.00 -17.17 -4.56
CA LEU A 268 3.91 -15.79 -4.12
C LEU A 268 5.21 -15.05 -4.39
N SER A 269 5.08 -13.77 -4.71
CA SER A 269 6.20 -12.89 -4.97
C SER A 269 7.15 -12.82 -3.78
N SER A 270 8.45 -13.03 -4.05
CA SER A 270 9.45 -13.10 -2.98
C SER A 270 9.53 -11.82 -2.15
N VAL A 271 9.44 -10.64 -2.78
CA VAL A 271 9.45 -9.35 -2.07
C VAL A 271 8.20 -9.15 -1.21
N TRP A 272 7.05 -9.64 -1.68
CA TRP A 272 5.80 -9.65 -0.92
C TRP A 272 5.92 -10.55 0.31
N VAL A 273 6.47 -11.75 0.15
CA VAL A 273 6.70 -12.69 1.25
C VAL A 273 7.65 -12.09 2.30
N ARG A 274 8.81 -11.56 1.87
CA ARG A 274 9.80 -10.99 2.81
C ARG A 274 9.26 -9.83 3.64
N ILE A 275 8.44 -8.94 3.06
CA ILE A 275 7.86 -7.84 3.83
C ILE A 275 6.81 -8.34 4.85
N HIS A 276 6.10 -9.43 4.54
CA HIS A 276 5.17 -10.06 5.50
C HIS A 276 5.91 -10.71 6.66
N GLU A 277 7.05 -11.36 6.39
CA GLU A 277 7.92 -11.90 7.45
C GLU A 277 8.42 -10.78 8.37
N GLU A 278 8.78 -9.60 7.84
CA GLU A 278 9.15 -8.46 8.67
C GLU A 278 7.96 -7.93 9.49
N GLY A 279 6.75 -7.86 8.91
CA GLY A 279 5.54 -7.53 9.65
C GLY A 279 5.29 -8.48 10.84
N VAL A 280 5.48 -9.79 10.64
CA VAL A 280 5.42 -10.79 11.72
C VAL A 280 6.48 -10.53 12.78
N LYS A 281 7.75 -10.30 12.38
CA LYS A 281 8.85 -10.03 13.31
C LYS A 281 8.57 -8.78 14.16
N ARG A 282 8.10 -7.69 13.55
CA ARG A 282 7.74 -6.45 14.26
C ARG A 282 6.60 -6.68 15.25
N TYR A 283 5.56 -7.40 14.84
CA TYR A 283 4.46 -7.77 15.73
C TYR A 283 4.94 -8.57 16.95
N VAL A 284 5.77 -9.60 16.72
CA VAL A 284 6.31 -10.43 17.82
C VAL A 284 7.21 -9.62 18.74
N ARG A 285 8.11 -8.77 18.21
CA ARG A 285 8.95 -7.86 19.01
C ARG A 285 8.08 -6.95 19.89
N ARG A 286 6.97 -6.42 19.36
CA ARG A 286 6.02 -5.59 20.10
C ARG A 286 5.37 -6.36 21.26
N LEU A 287 4.92 -7.59 21.02
CA LEU A 287 4.36 -8.45 22.06
C LEU A 287 5.37 -8.77 23.17
N LEU A 288 6.62 -9.07 22.80
CA LEU A 288 7.69 -9.35 23.76
C LEU A 288 8.05 -8.12 24.59
N LYS A 289 8.08 -6.92 23.99
CA LYS A 289 8.30 -5.67 24.71
C LYS A 289 7.20 -5.43 25.76
N TYR A 290 5.94 -5.62 25.38
CA TYR A 290 4.81 -5.47 26.29
C TYR A 290 4.87 -6.43 27.48
N ARG A 291 5.25 -7.70 27.25
CA ARG A 291 5.43 -8.70 28.31
C ARG A 291 6.58 -8.40 29.28
N ARG A 292 7.56 -7.58 28.89
CA ARG A 292 8.66 -7.16 29.77
C ARG A 292 8.31 -5.93 30.62
N MET A 293 7.21 -5.25 30.31
CA MET A 293 6.74 -4.06 31.03
C MET A 293 5.67 -4.37 32.08
N ILE A 294 5.16 -5.61 32.09
CA ILE A 294 4.25 -6.18 33.09
C ILE A 294 5.08 -7.09 33.99
#